data_AF-A0AAD0QRY0-F1
#
_entry.id   AF-A0AAD0QRY0-F1
#
_cell.length_a   1.000
_cell.length_b   1.000
_cell.length_c   1.000
_cell.angle_alpha   90.00
_cell.angle_beta   90.00
_cell.angle_gamma   90.00
#
_symmetry.space_group_name_H-M   'P 1'
#
loop_
_entity.id
_entity.type
_entity.pdbx_description
1 polymer ?
#
loop_
_entity_poly.entity_id
_entity_poly.type
_entity_poly.pdbx_seq_one_letter_code
_entity_poly.pdbx_strand_id
1 'polypeptide(L)'
;MKLAEWAEVQEIYKRSRRQPNKRLFNRANARRLWPMWAGFASTLILIAFLLWAMARPALLPYACMAFLPWGLALYLTRAAGLRTMHAQAFADHVIDRQSIHHRESTLCYTFFLESLRNQGYTAAKARELSAYSDLIGKPPRPPVSQNLGFASLVAFMIAISTELIKNLDVFTRQGAAVVMMGVAALFIYWLVLDGIYSGAYQKAWIKRYLDMAAWDLEHSTAFDDEAAQDWSKIRGQTASS
;
A
#
# COMPACT_ATOMS: atom_id res chain seq x y z
N MET A 1 11.74 -11.09 27.71
CA MET A 1 12.59 -10.36 26.74
C MET A 1 12.04 -10.41 25.31
N LYS A 2 11.82 -11.58 24.69
CA LYS A 2 11.34 -11.70 23.29
C LYS A 2 10.03 -10.99 22.94
N LEU A 3 9.08 -10.89 23.89
CA LEU A 3 7.82 -10.16 23.70
C LEU A 3 8.01 -8.65 23.56
N ALA A 4 8.98 -8.06 24.28
CA ALA A 4 9.26 -6.63 24.21
C ALA A 4 9.93 -6.27 22.88
N GLU A 5 10.90 -7.08 22.44
CA GLU A 5 11.54 -6.93 21.12
C GLU A 5 10.55 -7.13 19.97
N TRP A 6 9.63 -8.09 20.11
CA TRP A 6 8.56 -8.27 19.13
C TRP A 6 7.60 -7.07 19.07
N ALA A 7 7.26 -6.49 20.22
CA ALA A 7 6.45 -5.27 20.27
C ALA A 7 7.18 -4.08 19.62
N GLU A 8 8.48 -3.95 19.85
CA GLU A 8 9.33 -2.95 19.23
C GLU A 8 9.35 -3.09 17.70
N VAL A 9 9.57 -4.31 17.18
CA VAL A 9 9.50 -4.58 15.73
C VAL A 9 8.13 -4.25 15.13
N GLN A 10 7.04 -4.53 15.85
CA GLN A 10 5.70 -4.11 15.42
C GLN A 10 5.55 -2.60 15.36
N GLU A 11 6.13 -1.86 16.29
CA GLU A 11 6.14 -0.39 16.26
C GLU A 11 6.99 0.15 15.12
N ILE A 12 8.18 -0.43 14.88
CA ILE A 12 9.02 -0.10 13.73
C ILE A 12 8.22 -0.29 12.45
N TYR A 13 7.61 -1.46 12.26
CA TYR A 13 6.76 -1.73 11.10
C TYR A 13 5.62 -0.71 10.93
N LYS A 14 4.89 -0.39 12.01
CA LYS A 14 3.81 0.61 11.99
C LYS A 14 4.35 1.99 11.61
N ARG A 15 5.53 2.37 12.11
CA ARG A 15 6.18 3.64 11.82
C ARG A 15 6.64 3.71 10.37
N SER A 16 7.32 2.66 9.87
CA SER A 16 7.79 2.55 8.49
C SER A 16 6.65 2.64 7.47
N ARG A 17 5.46 2.10 7.78
CA ARG A 17 4.27 2.24 6.90
C ARG A 17 3.62 3.63 6.94
N ARG A 18 3.76 4.37 8.04
CA ARG A 18 3.20 5.74 8.17
C ARG A 18 4.13 6.81 7.61
N GLN A 19 5.43 6.52 7.54
CA GLN A 19 6.49 7.46 7.17
C GLN A 19 6.37 8.01 5.73
N PRO A 20 6.01 7.22 4.69
CA PRO A 20 5.77 7.74 3.35
C PRO A 20 4.67 8.80 3.32
N ASN A 21 3.54 8.54 3.99
CA ASN A 21 2.42 9.48 4.03
C ASN A 21 2.73 10.73 4.87
N LYS A 22 3.51 10.60 5.96
CA LYS A 22 3.87 11.75 6.81
C LYS A 22 4.67 12.82 6.04
N ARG A 23 5.56 12.41 5.14
CA ARG A 23 6.32 13.35 4.28
C ARG A 23 5.49 13.91 3.12
N LEU A 24 4.54 13.12 2.62
CA LEU A 24 3.59 13.52 1.57
C LEU A 24 2.64 14.63 2.05
N PHE A 25 2.14 14.55 3.28
CA PHE A 25 1.16 15.51 3.82
C PHE A 25 1.78 16.67 4.61
N ASN A 26 3.10 16.87 4.53
CA ASN A 26 3.75 18.01 5.17
C ASN A 26 3.47 19.31 4.40
N ARG A 27 3.00 20.36 5.09
CA ARG A 27 2.70 21.68 4.50
C ARG A 27 3.89 22.28 3.75
N ALA A 28 5.11 22.06 4.23
CA ALA A 28 6.33 22.52 3.57
C ALA A 28 6.49 21.96 2.13
N ASN A 29 5.93 20.78 1.85
CA ASN A 29 6.01 20.10 0.57
C ASN A 29 4.77 20.31 -0.31
N ALA A 30 3.76 21.03 0.18
CA ALA A 30 2.47 21.17 -0.50
C ALA A 30 2.60 21.77 -1.91
N ARG A 31 3.52 22.72 -2.10
CA ARG A 31 3.78 23.34 -3.41
C ARG A 31 4.39 22.36 -4.42
N ARG A 32 5.27 21.46 -3.98
CA ARG A 32 5.87 20.42 -4.84
C ARG A 32 4.87 19.32 -5.18
N LEU A 33 3.88 19.11 -4.33
CA LEU A 33 2.81 18.10 -4.50
C LEU A 33 1.51 18.72 -5.04
N TRP A 34 1.57 19.92 -5.62
CA TRP A 34 0.40 20.61 -6.17
C TRP A 34 -0.47 19.74 -7.10
N PRO A 35 0.06 18.89 -8.00
CA PRO A 35 -0.77 18.03 -8.85
C PRO A 35 -1.63 17.04 -8.05
N MET A 36 -1.12 16.54 -6.93
CA MET A 36 -1.86 15.65 -6.04
C MET A 36 -2.98 16.41 -5.31
N TRP A 37 -2.69 17.62 -4.83
CA TRP A 37 -3.68 18.48 -4.18
C TRP A 37 -4.76 18.96 -5.14
N ALA A 38 -4.41 19.25 -6.40
CA ALA A 38 -5.34 19.59 -7.45
C ALA A 38 -6.25 18.39 -7.79
N GLY A 39 -5.70 17.18 -7.87
CA GLY A 39 -6.48 15.95 -8.03
C GLY A 39 -7.41 15.67 -6.83
N PHE A 40 -6.97 15.99 -5.61
CA PHE A 40 -7.84 15.89 -4.43
C PHE A 40 -8.93 16.97 -4.42
N ALA A 41 -8.63 18.20 -4.82
CA ALA A 41 -9.61 19.27 -4.92
C ALA A 41 -10.68 18.99 -6.00
N SER A 42 -10.31 18.32 -7.09
CA SER A 42 -11.26 17.93 -8.14
C SER A 42 -12.32 16.91 -7.68
N THR A 43 -12.10 16.25 -6.53
CA THR A 43 -13.13 15.42 -5.86
C THR A 43 -14.39 16.23 -5.54
N LEU A 44 -14.24 17.48 -5.06
CA LEU A 44 -15.37 18.34 -4.73
C LEU A 44 -16.18 18.70 -5.98
N ILE A 45 -15.48 18.94 -7.08
CA ILE A 45 -16.10 19.20 -8.39
C ILE A 45 -16.85 17.96 -8.88
N LEU A 46 -16.27 16.76 -8.69
CA LEU A 46 -16.89 15.50 -9.07
C LEU A 46 -18.14 15.19 -8.23
N ILE A 47 -18.10 15.48 -6.93
CA ILE A 47 -19.26 15.35 -6.04
C ILE A 47 -20.36 16.34 -6.46
N ALA A 48 -20.01 17.59 -6.73
CA ALA A 48 -20.97 18.57 -7.23
C ALA A 48 -21.58 18.16 -8.57
N PHE A 49 -20.76 17.61 -9.48
CA PHE A 49 -21.22 17.09 -10.77
C PHE A 49 -22.15 15.89 -10.60
N LEU A 50 -21.86 14.98 -9.68
CA LEU A 50 -22.71 13.85 -9.35
C LEU A 50 -24.06 14.31 -8.78
N LEU A 51 -24.06 15.25 -7.82
CA LEU A 51 -25.28 15.83 -7.24
C LEU A 51 -26.13 16.53 -8.32
N TRP A 52 -25.49 17.24 -9.23
CA TRP A 52 -26.18 17.86 -10.36
C TRP A 52 -26.76 16.84 -11.33
N ALA A 53 -26.03 15.74 -11.59
CA ALA A 53 -26.51 14.63 -12.40
C ALA A 53 -27.68 13.87 -11.78
N MET A 54 -27.81 13.84 -10.44
CA MET A 54 -29.00 13.29 -9.78
C MET A 54 -30.26 14.13 -10.07
N ALA A 55 -30.11 15.45 -10.21
CA ALA A 55 -31.21 16.32 -10.61
C ALA A 55 -31.54 16.23 -12.12
N ARG A 56 -30.63 15.67 -12.93
CA ARG A 56 -30.77 15.52 -14.39
C ARG A 56 -30.30 14.13 -14.84
N PRO A 57 -31.19 13.13 -14.86
CA PRO A 57 -30.81 11.72 -15.02
C PRO A 57 -30.08 11.41 -16.35
N ALA A 58 -30.22 12.24 -17.38
CA ALA A 58 -29.47 12.12 -18.64
C ALA A 58 -27.93 12.29 -18.46
N LEU A 59 -27.48 12.98 -17.41
CA LEU A 59 -26.07 13.25 -17.13
C LEU A 59 -25.40 12.17 -16.26
N LEU A 60 -26.20 11.31 -15.64
CA LEU A 60 -25.76 10.28 -14.69
C LEU A 60 -24.70 9.31 -15.26
N PRO A 61 -24.80 8.79 -16.50
CA PRO A 61 -23.76 7.91 -17.04
C PRO A 61 -22.41 8.62 -17.21
N TYR A 62 -22.42 9.91 -17.58
CA TYR A 62 -21.20 10.70 -17.74
C TYR A 62 -20.55 11.00 -16.38
N ALA A 63 -21.35 11.27 -15.35
CA ALA A 63 -20.85 11.43 -13.98
C ALA A 63 -20.19 10.16 -13.48
N CYS A 64 -20.80 8.99 -13.69
CA CYS A 64 -20.20 7.70 -13.34
C CYS A 64 -18.92 7.40 -14.12
N MET A 65 -18.89 7.65 -15.43
CA MET A 65 -17.69 7.43 -16.24
C MET A 65 -16.52 8.33 -15.85
N ALA A 66 -16.78 9.53 -15.32
CA ALA A 66 -15.73 10.46 -14.88
C ALA A 66 -14.96 9.99 -13.63
N PHE A 67 -15.53 9.09 -12.81
CA PHE A 67 -14.86 8.56 -11.61
C PHE A 67 -13.64 7.68 -11.94
N LEU A 68 -13.69 6.92 -13.03
CA LEU A 68 -12.58 6.05 -13.47
C LEU A 68 -11.30 6.82 -13.80
N PRO A 69 -11.29 7.78 -14.75
CA PRO A 69 -10.11 8.56 -15.06
C PRO A 69 -9.68 9.44 -13.88
N TRP A 70 -10.61 9.91 -13.04
CA TRP A 70 -10.28 10.63 -11.81
C TRP A 70 -9.51 9.76 -10.80
N GLY A 71 -9.99 8.53 -10.55
CA GLY A 71 -9.30 7.58 -9.67
C GLY A 71 -7.90 7.24 -10.18
N LEU A 72 -7.76 7.06 -11.49
CA LEU A 72 -6.46 6.85 -12.13
C LEU A 72 -5.55 8.08 -11.99
N ALA A 73 -6.07 9.30 -12.19
CA ALA A 73 -5.31 10.53 -12.03
C ALA A 73 -4.82 10.72 -10.58
N LEU A 74 -5.65 10.44 -9.58
CA LEU A 74 -5.25 10.44 -8.17
C LEU A 74 -4.14 9.43 -7.88
N TYR A 75 -4.28 8.22 -8.41
CA TYR A 75 -3.27 7.18 -8.25
C TYR A 75 -1.92 7.61 -8.83
N LEU A 76 -1.91 8.09 -10.08
CA LEU A 76 -0.71 8.51 -10.79
C LEU A 76 -0.04 9.72 -10.14
N THR A 77 -0.82 10.72 -9.73
CA THR A 77 -0.29 11.92 -9.06
C THR A 77 0.28 11.59 -7.68
N ARG A 78 -0.33 10.66 -6.94
CA ARG A 78 0.24 10.14 -5.69
C ARG A 78 1.54 9.37 -5.94
N ALA A 79 1.60 8.51 -6.95
CA ALA A 79 2.80 7.75 -7.29
C ALA A 79 3.97 8.68 -7.69
N ALA A 80 3.68 9.71 -8.50
CA ALA A 80 4.66 10.75 -8.83
C ALA A 80 5.10 11.54 -7.59
N GLY A 81 4.18 11.85 -6.67
CA GLY A 81 4.48 12.49 -5.39
C GLY A 81 5.42 11.66 -4.50
N LEU A 82 5.20 10.34 -4.43
CA LEU A 82 6.08 9.43 -3.70
C LEU A 82 7.48 9.37 -4.31
N ARG A 83 7.58 9.29 -5.65
CA ARG A 83 8.87 9.28 -6.36
C ARG A 83 9.67 10.56 -6.12
N THR A 84 9.01 11.71 -6.17
CA THR A 84 9.68 13.01 -5.98
C THR A 84 10.15 13.23 -4.53
N MET A 85 9.37 12.78 -3.54
CA MET A 85 9.71 12.94 -2.12
C MET A 85 10.74 11.92 -1.61
N HIS A 86 10.87 10.79 -2.30
CA HIS A 86 11.75 9.69 -1.92
C HIS A 86 12.71 9.30 -3.04
N ALA A 87 13.13 10.25 -3.86
CA ALA A 87 13.96 10.01 -5.04
C ALA A 87 15.24 9.21 -4.73
N GLN A 88 15.89 9.49 -3.59
CA GLN A 88 17.07 8.74 -3.12
C GLN A 88 16.73 7.28 -2.81
N ALA A 89 15.69 7.03 -1.99
CA ALA A 89 15.25 5.66 -1.70
C ALA A 89 14.81 4.89 -2.96
N PHE A 90 14.22 5.58 -3.94
CA PHE A 90 13.85 5.00 -5.23
C PHE A 90 15.07 4.65 -6.10
N ALA A 91 16.13 5.45 -6.05
CA ALA A 91 17.39 5.20 -6.76
C ALA A 91 18.19 4.07 -6.10
N ASP A 92 18.39 4.13 -4.78
CA ASP A 92 19.24 3.21 -4.04
C ASP A 92 18.70 1.77 -4.04
N HIS A 93 17.39 1.60 -4.04
CA HIS A 93 16.73 0.28 -4.00
C HIS A 93 16.06 -0.10 -5.33
N VAL A 94 16.35 0.65 -6.40
CA VAL A 94 15.86 0.38 -7.77
C VAL A 94 14.34 0.14 -7.81
N ILE A 95 13.59 0.92 -7.02
CA ILE A 95 12.14 0.72 -6.80
C ILE A 95 11.37 0.87 -8.12
N ASP A 96 11.88 1.69 -9.05
CA ASP A 96 11.27 1.90 -10.37
C ASP A 96 11.23 0.63 -11.24
N ARG A 97 12.12 -0.35 -11.02
CA ARG A 97 12.09 -1.64 -11.75
C ARG A 97 11.06 -2.63 -11.22
N GLN A 98 10.47 -2.37 -10.05
CA GLN A 98 9.46 -3.25 -9.48
C GLN A 98 8.06 -2.98 -10.04
N SER A 99 7.21 -4.01 -9.99
CA SER A 99 5.80 -3.91 -10.37
C SER A 99 5.09 -2.80 -9.58
N ILE A 100 4.15 -2.12 -10.24
CA ILE A 100 3.41 -0.96 -9.70
C ILE A 100 2.81 -1.27 -8.31
N HIS A 101 2.32 -2.49 -8.10
CA HIS A 101 1.75 -2.96 -6.83
C HIS A 101 2.79 -3.17 -5.72
N HIS A 102 4.04 -3.44 -6.06
CA HIS A 102 5.12 -3.70 -5.09
C HIS A 102 5.89 -2.44 -4.69
N ARG A 103 5.90 -1.38 -5.52
CA ARG A 103 6.70 -0.16 -5.27
C ARG A 103 6.49 0.46 -3.89
N GLU A 104 5.24 0.56 -3.45
CA GLU A 104 4.93 1.12 -2.12
C GLU A 104 5.33 0.19 -0.98
N SER A 105 5.17 -1.13 -1.15
CA SER A 105 5.65 -2.10 -0.17
C SER A 105 7.18 -2.06 -0.05
N THR A 106 7.87 -1.96 -1.18
CA THR A 106 9.33 -1.89 -1.21
C THR A 106 9.83 -0.61 -0.57
N LEU A 107 9.18 0.53 -0.82
CA LEU A 107 9.48 1.78 -0.11
C LEU A 107 9.23 1.67 1.41
N CYS A 108 8.15 1.00 1.85
CA CYS A 108 7.92 0.78 3.28
C CYS A 108 9.00 -0.14 3.89
N TYR A 109 9.46 -1.13 3.12
CA TYR A 109 10.54 -2.02 3.50
C TYR A 109 11.87 -1.29 3.66
N THR A 110 12.23 -0.35 2.76
CA THR A 110 13.48 0.40 2.90
C THR A 110 13.53 1.20 4.22
N PHE A 111 12.41 1.84 4.60
CA PHE A 111 12.30 2.52 5.90
C PHE A 111 12.36 1.56 7.08
N PHE A 112 11.87 0.33 6.91
CA PHE A 112 11.95 -0.71 7.93
C PHE A 112 13.40 -1.17 8.12
N LEU A 113 14.10 -1.46 7.02
CA LEU A 113 15.51 -1.86 7.01
C LEU A 113 16.41 -0.76 7.60
N GLU A 114 16.23 0.49 7.20
CA GLU A 114 16.98 1.64 7.73
C GLU A 114 16.75 1.81 9.25
N SER A 115 15.51 1.62 9.71
CA SER A 115 15.19 1.68 11.14
C SER A 115 15.82 0.55 11.94
N LEU A 116 15.85 -0.68 11.39
CA LEU A 116 16.54 -1.81 12.02
C LEU A 116 18.06 -1.59 12.09
N ARG A 117 18.68 -1.07 11.03
CA ARG A 117 20.11 -0.72 11.02
C ARG A 117 20.45 0.33 12.07
N ASN A 118 19.66 1.40 12.16
CA ASN A 118 19.88 2.47 13.13
C ASN A 118 19.73 2.01 14.60
N GLN A 119 19.00 0.92 14.83
CA GLN A 119 18.85 0.30 16.15
C GLN A 119 19.86 -0.82 16.42
N GLY A 120 20.81 -1.06 15.50
CA GLY A 120 21.88 -2.04 15.67
C GLY A 120 21.42 -3.50 15.56
N TYR A 121 20.31 -3.77 14.87
CA TYR A 121 19.87 -5.16 14.63
C TYR A 121 20.83 -5.89 13.69
N THR A 122 21.25 -7.09 14.08
CA THR A 122 22.07 -7.99 13.26
C THR A 122 21.20 -8.98 12.47
N ALA A 123 21.77 -9.58 11.42
CA ALA A 123 21.09 -10.61 10.62
C ALA A 123 20.61 -11.79 11.48
N ALA A 124 21.41 -12.23 12.45
CA ALA A 124 21.05 -13.30 13.39
C ALA A 124 19.82 -12.92 14.24
N LYS A 125 19.78 -11.68 14.74
CA LYS A 125 18.65 -11.18 15.54
C LYS A 125 17.36 -11.08 14.71
N ALA A 126 17.46 -10.63 13.45
CA ALA A 126 16.33 -10.59 12.53
C ALA A 126 15.76 -11.99 12.22
N ARG A 127 16.64 -13.01 12.00
CA ARG A 127 16.23 -14.41 11.82
C ARG A 127 15.54 -14.98 13.05
N GLU A 128 16.06 -14.71 14.24
CA GLU A 128 15.47 -15.18 15.49
C GLU A 128 14.05 -14.61 15.71
N LEU A 129 13.87 -13.33 15.41
CA LEU A 129 12.56 -12.67 15.47
C LEU A 129 11.59 -13.15 14.39
N SER A 130 12.08 -13.49 13.19
CA SER A 130 11.27 -14.14 12.17
C SER A 130 10.78 -15.51 12.62
N ALA A 131 11.67 -16.35 13.17
CA ALA A 131 11.30 -17.65 13.72
C ALA A 131 10.32 -17.53 14.90
N TYR A 132 10.48 -16.50 15.74
CA TYR A 132 9.54 -16.21 16.81
C TYR A 132 8.15 -15.81 16.30
N SER A 133 8.06 -15.16 15.14
CA SER A 133 6.78 -14.80 14.51
C SER A 133 5.95 -16.03 14.12
N ASP A 134 6.61 -17.14 13.76
CA ASP A 134 5.94 -18.41 13.44
C ASP A 134 5.29 -19.05 14.66
N LEU A 135 5.87 -18.86 15.84
CA LEU A 135 5.32 -19.36 17.11
C LEU A 135 4.07 -18.58 17.57
N ILE A 136 3.89 -17.35 17.08
CA ILE A 136 2.77 -16.46 17.45
C ILE A 136 1.70 -16.39 16.34
N GLY A 137 2.00 -16.91 15.15
CA GLY A 137 1.12 -16.84 13.98
C GLY A 137 -0.03 -17.86 14.02
N LYS A 138 -1.28 -17.39 13.93
CA LYS A 138 -2.39 -18.24 13.45
C LYS A 138 -2.33 -18.32 11.92
N PRO A 139 -2.72 -19.46 11.31
CA PRO A 139 -2.54 -19.71 9.88
C PRO A 139 -3.29 -18.71 8.99
N PRO A 140 -2.80 -18.48 7.75
CA PRO A 140 -3.41 -17.56 6.80
C PRO A 140 -4.86 -17.98 6.53
N ARG A 141 -5.80 -17.08 6.81
CA ARG A 141 -7.22 -17.29 6.47
C ARG A 141 -7.43 -17.09 4.97
N PRO A 142 -8.40 -17.79 4.36
CA PRO A 142 -8.66 -17.74 2.93
C PRO A 142 -8.97 -16.32 2.43
N PRO A 143 -8.70 -16.04 1.13
CA PRO A 143 -8.92 -14.73 0.52
C PRO A 143 -10.39 -14.29 0.64
N VAL A 144 -10.62 -12.97 0.66
CA VAL A 144 -11.94 -12.34 0.84
C VAL A 144 -13.01 -12.84 -0.14
N SER A 145 -12.60 -13.27 -1.34
CA SER A 145 -13.47 -13.90 -2.35
C SER A 145 -14.09 -15.23 -1.90
N GLN A 146 -13.51 -15.89 -0.90
CA GLN A 146 -14.02 -17.13 -0.29
C GLN A 146 -14.87 -16.85 0.96
N ASN A 147 -15.06 -15.58 1.33
CA ASN A 147 -15.99 -15.22 2.40
C ASN A 147 -17.42 -15.34 1.86
N LEU A 148 -18.16 -16.31 2.41
CA LEU A 148 -19.55 -16.60 2.03
C LEU A 148 -20.47 -15.36 2.11
N GLY A 149 -20.22 -14.46 3.06
CA GLY A 149 -20.96 -13.21 3.19
C GLY A 149 -20.69 -12.22 2.06
N PHE A 150 -19.45 -12.16 1.55
CA PHE A 150 -19.12 -11.31 0.40
C PHE A 150 -19.71 -11.89 -0.89
N ALA A 151 -19.57 -13.21 -1.10
CA ALA A 151 -20.10 -13.89 -2.28
C ALA A 151 -21.64 -13.79 -2.37
N SER A 152 -22.35 -13.95 -1.24
CA SER A 152 -23.81 -13.81 -1.19
C SER A 152 -24.29 -12.38 -1.45
N LEU A 153 -23.57 -11.36 -0.95
CA LEU A 153 -23.89 -9.96 -1.23
C LEU A 153 -23.69 -9.61 -2.72
N VAL A 154 -22.62 -10.11 -3.34
CA VAL A 154 -22.39 -9.94 -4.79
C VAL A 154 -23.48 -10.64 -5.61
N ALA A 155 -23.85 -11.87 -5.25
CA ALA A 155 -24.92 -12.61 -5.94
C ALA A 155 -26.28 -11.89 -5.82
N PHE A 156 -26.60 -11.35 -4.65
CA PHE A 156 -27.80 -10.55 -4.41
C PHE A 156 -27.83 -9.27 -5.27
N MET A 157 -26.68 -8.60 -5.40
CA MET A 157 -26.55 -7.40 -6.24
C MET A 157 -26.69 -7.69 -7.72
N ILE A 158 -26.16 -8.82 -8.19
CA ILE A 158 -26.35 -9.29 -9.57
C ILE A 158 -27.83 -9.56 -9.83
N ALA A 159 -28.52 -10.24 -8.90
CA ALA A 159 -29.95 -10.54 -9.01
C ALA A 159 -30.82 -9.27 -9.07
N ILE A 160 -30.60 -8.31 -8.17
CA ILE A 160 -31.32 -7.02 -8.16
C ILE A 160 -31.04 -6.23 -9.45
N SER A 161 -29.78 -6.17 -9.88
CA SER A 161 -29.41 -5.45 -11.10
C SER A 161 -30.07 -6.07 -12.33
N THR A 162 -30.12 -7.40 -12.40
CA THR A 162 -30.74 -8.14 -13.52
C THR A 162 -32.24 -7.89 -13.58
N GLU A 163 -32.94 -7.87 -12.43
CA GLU A 163 -34.37 -7.58 -12.38
C GLU A 163 -34.70 -6.10 -12.67
N LEU A 164 -33.85 -5.17 -12.21
CA LEU A 164 -34.03 -3.75 -12.51
C LEU A 164 -33.80 -3.44 -13.99
N ILE A 165 -32.82 -4.09 -14.65
CA ILE A 165 -32.54 -3.90 -16.09
C ILE A 165 -33.72 -4.36 -16.95
N LYS A 166 -34.46 -5.40 -16.53
CA LYS A 166 -35.66 -5.87 -17.24
C LYS A 166 -36.80 -4.85 -17.27
N ASN A 167 -36.84 -3.91 -16.32
CA ASN A 167 -37.84 -2.85 -16.25
C ASN A 167 -37.20 -1.47 -16.49
N LEU A 168 -37.01 -1.12 -17.76
CA LEU A 168 -36.29 0.09 -18.21
C LEU A 168 -36.82 1.40 -17.59
N ASP A 169 -38.15 1.52 -17.41
CA ASP A 169 -38.79 2.70 -16.80
C ASP A 169 -38.51 2.85 -15.30
N VAL A 170 -38.41 1.72 -14.58
CA VAL A 170 -38.07 1.70 -13.15
C VAL A 170 -36.56 1.95 -12.98
N PHE A 171 -35.74 1.38 -13.87
CA PHE A 171 -34.29 1.59 -13.87
C PHE A 171 -33.91 3.06 -14.05
N THR A 172 -34.53 3.74 -15.01
CA THR A 172 -34.26 5.16 -15.33
C THR A 172 -34.79 6.12 -14.28
N ARG A 173 -35.90 5.81 -13.59
CA ARG A 173 -36.42 6.67 -12.50
C ARG A 173 -35.74 6.46 -11.15
N GLN A 174 -35.46 5.22 -10.75
CA GLN A 174 -35.03 4.89 -9.38
C GLN A 174 -33.99 3.75 -9.29
N GLY A 175 -33.94 2.86 -10.28
CA GLY A 175 -33.07 1.67 -10.23
C GLY A 175 -31.57 2.00 -10.26
N ALA A 176 -31.16 3.07 -10.95
CA ALA A 176 -29.77 3.53 -10.89
C ALA A 176 -29.33 3.91 -9.45
N ALA A 177 -30.21 4.54 -8.66
CA ALA A 177 -29.93 4.91 -7.28
C ALA A 177 -29.84 3.67 -6.37
N VAL A 178 -30.70 2.66 -6.59
CA VAL A 178 -30.67 1.39 -5.85
C VAL A 178 -29.39 0.61 -6.14
N VAL A 179 -28.97 0.53 -7.41
CA VAL A 179 -27.70 -0.10 -7.80
C VAL A 179 -26.52 0.64 -7.17
N MET A 180 -26.50 1.98 -7.18
CA MET A 180 -25.45 2.78 -6.55
C MET A 180 -25.38 2.59 -5.04
N MET A 181 -26.52 2.51 -4.33
CA MET A 181 -26.55 2.18 -2.90
C MET A 181 -25.98 0.79 -2.62
N GLY A 182 -26.32 -0.19 -3.45
CA GLY A 182 -25.80 -1.54 -3.30
C GLY A 182 -24.29 -1.65 -3.58
N VAL A 183 -23.78 -0.89 -4.57
CA VAL A 183 -22.33 -0.75 -4.80
C VAL A 183 -21.64 -0.07 -3.62
N ALA A 184 -22.25 0.98 -3.06
CA ALA A 184 -21.72 1.65 -1.87
C ALA A 184 -21.72 0.72 -0.64
N ALA A 185 -22.76 -0.09 -0.44
CA ALA A 185 -22.83 -1.07 0.63
C ALA A 185 -21.76 -2.16 0.47
N LEU A 186 -21.56 -2.68 -0.75
CA LEU A 186 -20.48 -3.61 -1.08
C LEU A 186 -19.10 -3.00 -0.78
N PHE A 187 -18.90 -1.73 -1.14
CA PHE A 187 -17.65 -1.01 -0.89
C PHE A 187 -17.38 -0.83 0.61
N ILE A 188 -18.39 -0.44 1.39
CA ILE A 188 -18.27 -0.31 2.86
C ILE A 188 -18.00 -1.67 3.49
N TYR A 189 -18.72 -2.72 3.09
CA TYR A 189 -18.52 -4.07 3.59
C TYR A 189 -17.11 -4.59 3.27
N TRP A 190 -16.62 -4.30 2.07
CA TRP A 190 -15.25 -4.59 1.67
C TRP A 190 -14.23 -3.82 2.51
N LEU A 191 -14.42 -2.53 2.78
CA LEU A 191 -13.54 -1.74 3.65
C LEU A 191 -13.48 -2.28 5.09
N VAL A 192 -14.63 -2.68 5.65
CA VAL A 192 -14.70 -3.28 6.99
C VAL A 192 -13.96 -4.61 7.02
N LEU A 193 -14.16 -5.45 6.02
CA LEU A 193 -13.44 -6.71 5.88
C LEU A 193 -11.94 -6.49 5.72
N ASP A 194 -11.51 -5.59 4.84
CA ASP A 194 -10.09 -5.25 4.63
C ASP A 194 -9.44 -4.73 5.92
N GLY A 195 -10.16 -3.88 6.67
CA GLY A 195 -9.74 -3.41 7.99
C GLY A 195 -9.55 -4.53 9.01
N ILE A 196 -10.49 -5.48 9.10
CA ILE A 196 -10.41 -6.65 9.98
C ILE A 196 -9.28 -7.61 9.54
N TYR A 197 -9.09 -7.81 8.23
CA TYR A 197 -8.05 -8.66 7.69
C TYR A 197 -6.65 -8.05 7.81
N SER A 198 -6.52 -6.72 7.87
CA SER A 198 -5.25 -6.01 7.96
C SER A 198 -4.36 -6.47 9.11
N GLY A 199 -4.94 -6.80 10.28
CA GLY A 199 -4.19 -7.23 11.46
C GLY A 199 -3.60 -8.64 11.34
N ALA A 200 -4.24 -9.53 10.58
CA ALA A 200 -3.73 -10.87 10.30
C ALA A 200 -2.61 -10.82 9.25
N TYR A 201 -2.80 -10.04 8.18
CA TYR A 201 -1.78 -9.82 7.17
C TYR A 201 -0.56 -9.07 7.71
N GLN A 202 -0.76 -8.16 8.67
CA GLN A 202 0.32 -7.38 9.27
C GLN A 202 1.45 -8.28 9.81
N LYS A 203 1.11 -9.39 10.48
CA LYS A 203 2.12 -10.32 11.02
C LYS A 203 2.90 -11.04 9.92
N ALA A 204 2.21 -11.51 8.88
CA ALA A 204 2.84 -12.13 7.72
C ALA A 204 3.76 -11.15 6.98
N TRP A 205 3.37 -9.88 6.89
CA TRP A 205 4.21 -8.82 6.33
C TRP A 205 5.43 -8.51 7.19
N ILE A 206 5.28 -8.45 8.51
CA ILE A 206 6.42 -8.28 9.45
C ILE A 206 7.41 -9.42 9.28
N LYS A 207 6.93 -10.67 9.25
CA LYS A 207 7.79 -11.84 9.00
C LYS A 207 8.55 -11.69 7.68
N ARG A 208 7.84 -11.43 6.58
CA ARG A 208 8.46 -11.27 5.26
C ARG A 208 9.52 -10.16 5.26
N TYR A 209 9.28 -9.05 5.97
CA TYR A 209 10.24 -7.94 6.09
C TYR A 209 11.44 -8.32 6.96
N LEU A 210 11.26 -9.10 8.02
CA LEU A 210 12.37 -9.62 8.83
C LEU A 210 13.23 -10.62 8.04
N ASP A 211 12.61 -11.50 7.23
CA ASP A 211 13.33 -12.44 6.37
C ASP A 211 14.16 -11.71 5.30
N MET A 212 13.57 -10.71 4.64
CA MET A 212 14.29 -9.87 3.68
C MET A 212 15.42 -9.07 4.37
N ALA A 213 15.15 -8.49 5.55
CA ALA A 213 16.14 -7.72 6.29
C ALA A 213 17.29 -8.60 6.78
N ALA A 214 17.02 -9.82 7.23
CA ALA A 214 18.07 -10.78 7.60
C ALA A 214 19.02 -11.07 6.45
N TRP A 215 18.48 -11.25 5.24
CA TRP A 215 19.28 -11.47 4.04
C TRP A 215 20.09 -10.21 3.66
N ASP A 216 19.46 -9.04 3.61
CA ASP A 216 20.12 -7.78 3.24
C ASP A 216 21.20 -7.35 4.25
N LEU A 217 20.98 -7.59 5.56
CA LEU A 217 21.96 -7.29 6.61
C LEU A 217 23.18 -8.21 6.55
N GLU A 218 23.00 -9.48 6.20
CA GLU A 218 24.10 -10.44 6.04
C GLU A 218 24.97 -10.13 4.81
N HIS A 219 24.33 -9.72 3.71
CA HIS A 219 25.03 -9.42 2.45
C HIS A 219 25.59 -7.99 2.39
N SER A 220 25.05 -7.04 3.16
CA SER A 220 25.63 -5.69 3.25
C SER A 220 26.94 -5.66 4.03
N THR A 221 27.06 -6.45 5.10
CA THR A 221 28.33 -6.59 5.84
C THR A 221 29.40 -7.30 5.01
N ALA A 222 29.01 -8.29 4.20
CA ALA A 222 29.94 -8.98 3.30
C ALA A 222 30.51 -8.06 2.21
N PHE A 223 29.69 -7.16 1.66
CA PHE A 223 30.13 -6.22 0.62
C PHE A 223 31.11 -5.16 1.16
N ASP A 224 30.88 -4.66 2.38
CA ASP A 224 31.78 -3.71 3.04
C ASP A 224 33.14 -4.37 3.41
N ASP A 225 33.13 -5.64 3.84
CA ASP A 225 34.34 -6.41 4.15
C ASP A 225 35.13 -6.80 2.90
N GLU A 226 34.46 -7.16 1.80
CA GLU A 226 35.09 -7.53 0.54
C GLU A 226 35.68 -6.30 -0.16
N ALA A 227 34.97 -5.15 -0.12
CA ALA A 227 35.52 -3.88 -0.57
C ALA A 227 36.72 -3.43 0.30
N ALA A 228 36.64 -3.56 1.62
CA ALA A 228 37.76 -3.23 2.51
C ALA A 228 38.98 -4.13 2.26
N GLN A 229 38.78 -5.42 1.99
CA GLN A 229 39.85 -6.34 1.60
C GLN A 229 40.44 -6.01 0.23
N ASP A 230 39.63 -5.64 -0.76
CA ASP A 230 40.11 -5.27 -2.09
C ASP A 230 40.94 -3.97 -2.05
N TRP A 231 40.48 -2.96 -1.30
CA TRP A 231 41.24 -1.73 -1.03
C TRP A 231 42.53 -1.97 -0.23
N SER A 232 42.60 -3.02 0.58
CA SER A 232 43.83 -3.40 1.31
C SER A 232 44.85 -4.11 0.40
N LYS A 233 44.38 -4.96 -0.53
CA LYS A 233 45.22 -5.64 -1.53
C LYS A 233 45.84 -4.65 -2.51
N ILE A 234 45.07 -3.67 -2.97
CA ILE A 234 45.56 -2.60 -3.86
C ILE A 234 46.64 -1.77 -3.15
N ARG A 235 46.45 -1.41 -1.88
CA ARG A 235 47.46 -0.67 -1.09
C ARG A 235 48.71 -1.49 -0.77
N GLY A 236 48.58 -2.80 -0.57
CA GLY A 236 49.71 -3.71 -0.35
C GLY A 236 50.61 -3.85 -1.58
N GLN A 237 50.05 -3.80 -2.79
CA GLN A 237 50.83 -3.86 -4.04
C GLN A 237 51.57 -2.56 -4.37
N THR A 238 51.04 -1.40 -3.96
CA THR A 238 51.71 -0.10 -4.16
C THR A 238 52.86 0.17 -3.18
N ALA A 239 52.99 -0.61 -2.11
CA ALA A 239 54.05 -0.44 -1.10
C ALA A 239 55.30 -1.33 -1.34
N SER A 240 55.28 -2.17 -2.37
CA SER A 240 56.37 -3.10 -2.72
C SER A 240 57.05 -2.81 -4.06
N SER A 241 56.88 -1.60 -4.62
CA SER A 241 57.57 -1.14 -5.85
C SER A 241 58.56 -0.03 -5.55
#